data_AF-A0A970PQR4-F1
#
_entry.id   AF-A0A970PQR4-F1
#
_cell.length_a   1.000
_cell.length_b   1.000
_cell.length_c   1.000
_cell.angle_alpha   90.00
_cell.angle_beta   90.00
_cell.angle_gamma   90.00
#
_symmetry.space_group_name_H-M   'P 1'
#
loop_
_entity.id
_entity.type
_entity.pdbx_description
1 polymer ?
#
loop_
_entity_poly.entity_id
_entity_poly.type
_entity_poly.pdbx_seq_one_letter_code
_entity_poly.pdbx_strand_id
1 'polypeptide(L)'
;MTCIRCGRESQSASHVCPYCGAYMGEEPGTPAVSHLASMPDDALPPLSQSIKKASTDKRRKKRRGQPRPRNESIYYRKHVINWAWVGFACVILAFLLMVGTYAYLKLTPAGQVILARAGREANAAALWTVGTEQLDRGEIPRAIATYEKALAQEPEGEDISRNLLFLAEAYEAAGRAKDAMAVYTRIYEENPGDEPARKTMRIVGYRNAIRILQDGGLTAEAADLLKIAFEDTGETAFFKERSQLVPSPPTASLAGGRYVFTQTVSFSSDEGYDIYYATGDEILPEEGILFTEPLHMQEGVHTFRAVCVSRNLLSDEMSVKYTITLPVPLAPRANVQPGEYKKPFKVNLRNVGDDPNVRMYYTIDGTRPTVSSPEYVGEGIQLPPGRVYLKAIAVNSYGKISNEMTQDYRIAGRFDKYFSSEDTFEDFALMKITVDEFIKRFGEPQTREEGKDSLVKGTSTVCSYAWGEARFVLTDDGNLLYHIDTDLSDLTGPRKTRVGQSMDEVTGKFRDMGQLPNQRGDRGIYYDAPIGYAAYTVASDDPLEGELVYCTIKSGLATPGTIWLTYAISGGRVARIGMTFSDQVITNIR
;
A
#
# COMPACT_ATOMS: atom_id res chain seq x y z
N MET A 1 17.83 38.83 27.15
CA MET A 1 17.55 39.77 28.27
C MET A 1 17.17 38.96 29.51
N THR A 2 17.43 39.48 30.71
CA THR A 2 17.13 38.78 31.97
C THR A 2 15.73 39.17 32.45
N CYS A 3 14.83 38.21 32.66
CA CYS A 3 13.48 38.51 33.13
C CYS A 3 13.52 38.97 34.60
N ILE A 4 12.99 40.16 34.90
CA ILE A 4 12.97 40.73 36.26
C ILE A 4 12.10 39.89 37.22
N ARG A 5 11.07 39.21 36.70
CA ARG A 5 10.12 38.43 37.52
C ARG A 5 10.62 37.02 37.87
N CYS A 6 11.29 36.33 36.95
CA CYS A 6 11.76 34.95 37.16
C CYS A 6 13.29 34.77 37.18
N GLY A 7 14.05 35.83 36.89
CA GLY A 7 15.52 35.88 36.96
C GLY A 7 16.26 35.10 35.87
N ARG A 8 15.57 34.45 34.93
CA ARG A 8 16.19 33.64 33.87
C ARG A 8 16.56 34.50 32.65
N GLU A 9 17.71 34.22 32.05
CA GLU A 9 18.14 34.82 30.78
C GLU A 9 17.41 34.15 29.61
N SER A 10 16.74 34.95 28.76
CA SER A 10 16.19 34.49 27.48
C SER A 10 16.98 35.08 26.30
N GLN A 11 17.15 34.27 25.26
CA GLN A 11 17.71 34.68 23.96
C GLN A 11 16.62 34.90 22.89
N SER A 12 15.34 34.90 23.29
CA SER A 12 14.20 35.04 22.37
C SER A 12 14.06 36.47 21.85
N ALA A 13 13.65 36.60 20.59
CA ALA A 13 13.29 37.88 19.97
C ALA A 13 11.93 38.43 20.45
N SER A 14 11.23 37.71 21.34
CA SER A 14 9.92 38.06 21.90
C SER A 14 10.03 38.93 23.16
N HIS A 15 9.12 39.90 23.34
CA HIS A 15 9.05 40.77 24.52
C HIS A 15 8.30 40.14 25.72
N VAL A 16 7.75 38.94 25.55
CA VAL A 16 7.15 38.12 26.62
C VAL A 16 8.14 37.05 27.05
N CYS A 17 8.29 36.86 28.37
CA CYS A 17 9.19 35.84 28.91
C CYS A 17 8.62 34.42 28.66
N PRO A 18 9.37 33.54 27.96
CA PRO A 18 8.89 32.19 27.62
C PRO A 18 8.74 31.25 28.82
N TYR A 19 9.25 31.63 30.00
CA TYR A 19 9.22 30.78 31.19
C TYR A 19 8.10 31.11 32.18
N CYS A 20 7.59 32.35 32.18
CA CYS A 20 6.60 32.79 33.16
C CYS A 20 5.44 33.60 32.56
N GLY A 21 5.42 33.80 31.24
CA GLY A 21 4.37 34.54 30.54
C GLY A 21 4.31 36.04 30.88
N ALA A 22 5.22 36.55 31.70
CA ALA A 22 5.23 37.96 32.09
C ALA A 22 5.84 38.83 30.99
N TYR A 23 5.19 39.96 30.72
CA TYR A 23 5.68 40.98 29.80
C TYR A 23 6.93 41.65 30.36
N MET A 24 7.99 41.74 29.56
CA MET A 24 9.26 42.33 30.00
C MET A 24 9.23 43.85 29.77
N GLY A 25 8.67 44.59 30.73
CA GLY A 25 8.60 46.05 30.71
C GLY A 25 7.84 46.71 31.87
N GLU A 26 7.38 45.97 32.87
CA GLU A 26 6.59 46.52 33.99
C GLU A 26 7.51 46.95 35.14
N GLU A 27 7.52 48.24 35.50
CA GLU A 27 8.12 48.71 36.76
C GLU A 27 7.20 48.36 37.94
N PRO A 28 7.74 47.93 39.11
CA PRO A 28 6.91 47.56 40.24
C PRO A 28 6.20 48.78 40.84
N GLY A 29 4.87 48.68 40.94
CA GLY A 29 4.02 49.67 41.60
C GLY A 29 4.46 49.93 43.05
N THR A 30 4.54 51.21 43.40
CA THR A 30 4.90 51.70 44.73
C THR A 30 3.77 51.49 45.74
N PRO A 31 4.08 51.12 46.99
CA PRO A 31 3.27 51.51 48.13
C PRO A 31 4.00 52.53 49.01
N ALA A 32 3.20 53.18 49.85
CA ALA A 32 3.43 54.46 50.50
C ALA A 32 4.53 54.51 51.60
N VAL A 33 5.14 55.69 51.66
CA VAL A 33 5.75 56.45 52.78
C VAL A 33 5.79 55.82 54.18
N SER A 34 7.00 55.75 54.78
CA SER A 34 7.26 56.25 56.16
C SER A 34 8.77 56.37 56.46
N HIS A 35 9.10 57.34 57.32
CA HIS A 35 10.41 57.89 57.66
C HIS A 35 11.31 57.01 58.55
N LEU A 36 12.64 57.17 58.48
CA LEU A 36 13.54 57.75 59.55
C LEU A 36 15.02 57.35 59.40
N ALA A 37 15.88 58.38 59.54
CA ALA A 37 17.21 58.46 60.19
C ALA A 37 18.35 57.47 59.83
N SER A 38 19.50 57.99 59.35
CA SER A 38 20.69 58.36 60.15
C SER A 38 22.00 58.30 59.32
N MET A 39 22.82 59.35 59.40
CA MET A 39 24.28 59.39 59.11
C MET A 39 25.07 58.75 60.30
N PRO A 40 26.42 58.53 60.32
CA PRO A 40 27.49 59.22 59.54
C PRO A 40 28.81 58.46 59.18
N ASP A 41 29.67 59.20 58.46
CA ASP A 41 31.14 59.37 58.54
C ASP A 41 32.21 58.34 58.08
N ASP A 42 33.34 58.96 57.66
CA ASP A 42 34.74 58.51 57.44
C ASP A 42 35.11 57.85 56.09
N ALA A 43 36.20 58.17 55.37
CA ALA A 43 37.36 59.05 55.57
C ALA A 43 38.09 59.34 54.23
N LEU A 44 38.84 60.45 54.17
CA LEU A 44 39.92 60.79 53.20
C LEU A 44 41.30 60.52 53.90
N PRO A 45 42.51 60.67 53.29
CA PRO A 45 43.07 60.55 51.91
C PRO A 45 44.43 59.74 51.98
N PRO A 46 45.60 60.00 51.31
CA PRO A 46 46.00 60.86 50.16
C PRO A 46 47.12 60.28 49.19
N LEU A 47 47.68 61.16 48.33
CA LEU A 47 49.03 61.13 47.68
C LEU A 47 49.25 60.14 46.51
N SER A 48 50.03 60.37 45.44
CA SER A 48 50.89 61.46 44.96
C SER A 48 51.59 61.00 43.67
N GLN A 49 51.95 61.95 42.78
CA GLN A 49 53.16 61.94 41.90
C GLN A 49 53.24 60.86 40.78
N SER A 50 53.81 61.04 39.59
CA SER A 50 54.62 62.10 38.98
C SER A 50 54.78 61.84 37.46
N ILE A 51 54.67 62.90 36.66
CA ILE A 51 55.62 63.40 35.64
C ILE A 51 56.43 62.39 34.79
N LYS A 52 56.33 62.52 33.44
CA LYS A 52 57.47 62.86 32.55
C LYS A 52 57.03 63.36 31.16
N LYS A 53 57.58 64.52 30.78
CA LYS A 53 57.58 65.15 29.45
C LYS A 53 58.95 64.93 28.80
N ALA A 54 59.01 64.99 27.46
CA ALA A 54 60.11 65.55 26.65
C ALA A 54 59.48 65.93 25.29
N SER A 55 59.34 67.19 24.84
CA SER A 55 60.31 68.24 24.43
C SER A 55 61.33 67.74 23.42
N THR A 56 61.45 68.30 22.21
CA THR A 56 62.16 69.57 21.83
C THR A 56 61.91 69.80 20.31
N ASP A 57 62.09 70.95 19.63
CA ASP A 57 62.83 72.21 19.81
C ASP A 57 62.32 73.22 18.74
N LYS A 58 61.78 74.41 19.05
CA LYS A 58 62.35 75.79 19.05
C LYS A 58 63.23 76.24 17.85
N ARG A 59 62.87 77.41 17.26
CA ARG A 59 63.50 78.76 17.40
C ARG A 59 62.75 79.79 16.51
N ARG A 60 62.08 80.86 17.02
CA ARG A 60 62.53 82.19 17.53
C ARG A 60 63.19 83.07 16.44
N LYS A 61 62.99 84.40 16.29
CA LYS A 61 62.17 85.49 16.91
C LYS A 61 62.63 86.81 16.22
N LYS A 62 61.82 87.89 16.18
CA LYS A 62 62.26 89.25 16.58
C LYS A 62 61.09 90.24 16.73
N ARG A 63 61.16 91.06 17.79
CA ARG A 63 60.24 92.14 18.18
C ARG A 63 60.71 93.49 17.61
N ARG A 64 59.82 94.48 17.51
CA ARG A 64 60.00 95.91 17.90
C ARG A 64 58.66 96.65 17.81
N GLY A 65 58.42 97.63 18.71
CA GLY A 65 57.12 98.28 18.92
C GLY A 65 56.99 99.73 18.40
N GLN A 66 55.72 100.19 18.37
CA GLN A 66 55.11 101.57 18.29
C GLN A 66 55.64 102.56 17.23
N PRO A 67 54.84 103.53 16.68
CA PRO A 67 53.67 104.25 17.25
C PRO A 67 52.47 104.53 16.27
N ARG A 68 51.37 105.16 16.78
CA ARG A 68 50.35 105.93 16.01
C ARG A 68 50.85 107.40 15.90
N PRO A 69 50.54 108.26 14.89
CA PRO A 69 49.22 108.58 14.27
C PRO A 69 49.27 108.84 12.72
N ARG A 70 48.18 109.11 11.98
CA ARG A 70 47.55 110.43 11.73
C ARG A 70 46.23 110.25 10.94
N ASN A 71 45.23 111.08 11.25
CA ASN A 71 43.88 111.11 10.67
C ASN A 71 43.86 111.39 9.16
N GLU A 72 43.14 110.54 8.41
CA GLU A 72 42.51 110.90 7.14
C GLU A 72 41.01 110.55 7.23
N SER A 73 40.16 111.55 7.07
CA SER A 73 38.70 111.42 7.10
C SER A 73 38.21 110.83 5.78
N ILE A 74 37.73 109.57 5.81
CA ILE A 74 37.05 108.91 4.69
C ILE A 74 35.56 108.84 5.02
N TYR A 75 34.74 109.37 4.13
CA TYR A 75 33.28 109.52 4.27
C TYR A 75 32.56 108.20 4.60
N TYR A 76 31.74 108.21 5.67
CA TYR A 76 30.84 107.10 6.03
C TYR A 76 29.64 107.09 5.07
N ARG A 77 29.68 106.21 4.06
CA ARG A 77 28.51 105.92 3.22
C ARG A 77 27.53 105.10 4.06
N LYS A 78 26.49 105.76 4.59
CA LYS A 78 25.42 105.16 5.38
C LYS A 78 24.67 104.13 4.53
N HIS A 79 25.06 102.84 4.61
CA HIS A 79 24.25 101.75 4.06
C HIS A 79 22.97 101.64 4.88
N VAL A 80 21.88 102.23 4.39
CA VAL A 80 20.52 101.97 4.88
C VAL A 80 20.11 100.59 4.37
N ILE A 81 19.97 99.64 5.29
CA ILE A 81 19.38 98.32 4.98
C ILE A 81 17.93 98.56 4.57
N ASN A 82 17.56 98.12 3.38
CA ASN A 82 16.18 98.20 2.91
C ASN A 82 15.35 97.11 3.60
N TRP A 83 14.72 97.45 4.73
CA TRP A 83 13.95 96.51 5.55
C TRP A 83 12.79 95.83 4.80
N ALA A 84 12.30 96.41 3.70
CA ALA A 84 11.33 95.75 2.82
C ALA A 84 11.93 94.53 2.10
N TRP A 85 13.20 94.59 1.69
CA TRP A 85 13.93 93.46 1.10
C TRP A 85 14.30 92.40 2.14
N VAL A 86 14.59 92.80 3.38
CA VAL A 86 14.79 91.86 4.50
C VAL A 86 13.48 91.14 4.82
N GLY A 87 12.35 91.87 4.89
CA GLY A 87 11.02 91.28 5.08
C GLY A 87 10.65 90.31 3.95
N PHE A 88 10.91 90.69 2.69
CA PHE A 88 10.69 89.82 1.54
C PHE A 88 11.57 88.56 1.60
N ALA A 89 12.85 88.69 1.96
CA ALA A 89 13.74 87.55 2.16
C ALA A 89 13.29 86.64 3.32
N CYS A 90 12.77 87.20 4.41
CA CYS A 90 12.20 86.43 5.53
C CYS A 90 10.93 85.66 5.11
N VAL A 91 10.06 86.26 4.29
CA VAL A 91 8.87 85.57 3.76
C VAL A 91 9.26 84.44 2.81
N ILE A 92 10.24 84.66 1.93
CA ILE A 92 10.79 83.59 1.07
C ILE A 92 11.40 82.48 1.92
N LEU A 93 12.19 82.81 2.95
CA LEU A 93 12.79 81.83 3.84
C LEU A 93 11.74 81.04 4.62
N ALA A 94 10.69 81.71 5.13
CA ALA A 94 9.57 81.06 5.80
C ALA A 94 8.79 80.14 4.85
N PHE A 95 8.59 80.55 3.60
CA PHE A 95 7.98 79.71 2.57
C PHE A 95 8.85 78.50 2.24
N LEU A 96 10.16 78.68 2.07
CA LEU A 96 11.10 77.57 1.85
C LEU A 96 11.16 76.61 3.04
N LEU A 97 11.07 77.12 4.28
CA LEU A 97 10.97 76.29 5.48
C LEU A 97 9.63 75.55 5.55
N MET A 98 8.52 76.17 5.16
CA MET A 98 7.21 75.52 5.09
C MET A 98 7.21 74.40 4.05
N VAL A 99 7.71 74.67 2.84
CA VAL A 99 7.85 73.67 1.76
C VAL A 99 8.83 72.58 2.16
N GLY A 100 9.96 72.93 2.79
CA GLY A 100 10.95 71.98 3.30
C GLY A 100 10.39 71.09 4.42
N THR A 101 9.60 71.66 5.33
CA THR A 101 8.92 70.90 6.40
C THR A 101 7.84 69.99 5.83
N TYR A 102 7.06 70.47 4.86
CA TYR A 102 6.04 69.68 4.16
C TYR A 102 6.69 68.50 3.39
N ALA A 103 7.75 68.78 2.64
CA ALA A 103 8.53 67.77 1.94
C ALA A 103 9.14 66.76 2.92
N TYR A 104 9.70 67.22 4.05
CA TYR A 104 10.23 66.34 5.09
C TYR A 104 9.15 65.41 5.66
N LEU A 105 7.98 65.95 6.03
CA LEU A 105 6.88 65.19 6.60
C LEU A 105 6.30 64.16 5.61
N LYS A 106 6.24 64.47 4.32
CA LYS A 106 5.65 63.58 3.31
C LYS A 106 6.64 62.63 2.63
N LEU A 107 7.92 62.98 2.52
CA LEU A 107 8.90 62.21 1.74
C LEU A 107 9.90 61.43 2.61
N THR A 108 10.02 61.72 3.91
CA THR A 108 10.97 61.02 4.78
C THR A 108 10.28 60.02 5.71
N PRO A 109 10.90 58.85 6.01
CA PRO A 109 10.35 57.87 6.94
C PRO A 109 10.10 58.46 8.34
N ALA A 110 11.04 59.27 8.84
CA ALA A 110 10.91 59.92 10.15
C ALA A 110 9.76 60.95 10.18
N GLY A 111 9.55 61.69 9.09
CA GLY A 111 8.44 62.63 8.94
C GLY A 111 7.08 61.94 8.98
N GLN A 112 6.97 60.77 8.35
CA GLN A 112 5.74 59.96 8.34
C GLN A 112 5.39 59.39 9.72
N VAL A 113 6.38 58.97 10.52
CA VAL A 113 6.18 58.56 11.92
C VAL A 113 5.61 59.71 12.76
N ILE A 114 6.08 60.94 12.55
CA ILE A 114 5.53 62.13 13.23
C ILE A 114 4.06 62.34 12.85
N LEU A 115 3.70 62.15 11.58
CA LEU A 115 2.31 62.23 11.12
C LEU A 115 1.43 61.12 11.74
N ALA A 116 1.93 59.88 11.79
CA ALA A 116 1.25 58.75 12.40
C ALA A 116 0.98 58.98 13.90
N ARG A 117 1.97 59.48 14.65
CA ARG A 117 1.80 59.86 16.08
C ARG A 117 0.76 60.96 16.28
N ALA A 118 0.67 61.90 15.33
CA ALA A 118 -0.33 62.97 15.35
C ALA A 118 -1.73 62.51 14.90
N GLY A 119 -1.93 61.21 14.61
CA GLY A 119 -3.20 60.64 14.16
C GLY A 119 -3.60 61.05 12.74
N ARG A 120 -2.64 61.53 11.93
CA ARG A 120 -2.86 61.93 10.52
C ARG A 120 -2.53 60.77 9.57
N GLU A 121 -3.00 60.87 8.33
CA GLU A 121 -2.68 59.88 7.28
C GLU A 121 -1.17 59.79 7.06
N ALA A 122 -0.65 58.61 7.37
CA ALA A 122 0.74 58.20 7.22
C ALA A 122 0.79 56.84 6.49
N ASN A 123 1.97 56.47 5.98
CA ASN A 123 2.19 55.20 5.31
C ASN A 123 2.19 54.01 6.29
N ALA A 124 1.98 52.79 5.77
CA ALA A 124 1.86 51.58 6.58
C ALA A 124 3.10 51.32 7.44
N ALA A 125 4.32 51.50 6.90
CA ALA A 125 5.56 51.33 7.65
C ALA A 125 5.66 52.25 8.90
N ALA A 126 5.20 53.51 8.79
CA ALA A 126 5.15 54.41 9.94
C ALA A 126 4.07 53.99 10.95
N LEU A 127 2.93 53.48 10.48
CA LEU A 127 1.88 52.95 11.34
C LEU A 127 2.34 51.71 12.12
N TRP A 128 3.05 50.78 11.48
CA TRP A 128 3.66 49.64 12.19
C TRP A 128 4.61 50.09 13.29
N THR A 129 5.47 51.07 13.01
CA THR A 129 6.41 51.64 14.01
C THR A 129 5.69 52.33 15.17
N VAL A 130 4.62 53.07 14.90
CA VAL A 130 3.84 53.72 15.97
C VAL A 130 3.03 52.70 16.77
N GLY A 131 2.51 51.65 16.11
CA GLY A 131 1.84 50.55 16.78
C GLY A 131 2.76 49.82 17.76
N THR A 132 4.03 49.58 17.40
CA THR A 132 5.02 48.98 18.30
C THR A 132 5.33 49.88 19.49
N GLU A 133 5.49 51.18 19.27
CA GLU A 133 5.67 52.15 20.37
C GLU A 133 4.46 52.18 21.32
N GLN A 134 3.24 52.02 20.78
CA GLN A 134 2.02 51.96 21.58
C GLN A 134 1.93 50.66 22.38
N LEU A 135 2.29 49.54 21.77
CA LEU A 135 2.35 48.23 22.42
C LEU A 135 3.35 48.24 23.57
N ASP A 136 4.55 48.80 23.36
CA ASP A 136 5.60 48.95 24.38
C ASP A 136 5.16 49.78 25.59
N ARG A 137 4.27 50.76 25.35
CA ARG A 137 3.69 51.59 26.41
C ARG A 137 2.50 50.93 27.12
N GLY A 138 2.09 49.74 26.72
CA GLY A 138 0.91 49.04 27.22
C GLY A 138 -0.42 49.62 26.71
N GLU A 139 -0.41 50.47 25.68
CA GLU A 139 -1.63 51.01 25.06
C GLU A 139 -2.26 50.00 24.07
N ILE A 140 -2.55 48.77 24.56
CA ILE A 140 -2.90 47.61 23.74
C ILE A 140 -4.05 47.86 22.74
N PRO A 141 -5.21 48.44 23.13
CA PRO A 141 -6.31 48.65 22.19
C PRO A 141 -5.98 49.64 21.07
N ARG A 142 -5.14 50.64 21.37
CA ARG A 142 -4.69 51.63 20.37
C ARG A 142 -3.68 51.01 19.42
N ALA A 143 -2.74 50.22 19.95
CA ALA A 143 -1.77 49.48 19.15
C ALA A 143 -2.47 48.57 18.12
N ILE A 144 -3.46 47.78 18.57
CA ILE A 144 -4.28 46.93 17.68
C ILE A 144 -4.93 47.75 16.57
N ALA A 145 -5.61 48.85 16.92
CA ALA A 145 -6.29 49.68 15.92
C ALA A 145 -5.31 50.33 14.92
N THR A 146 -4.10 50.68 15.36
CA THR A 146 -3.04 51.21 14.51
C THR A 146 -2.48 50.12 13.58
N TYR A 147 -2.26 48.91 14.08
CA TYR A 147 -1.80 47.78 13.29
C TYR A 147 -2.83 47.30 12.27
N GLU A 148 -4.11 47.19 12.63
CA GLU A 148 -5.19 46.85 11.69
C GLU A 148 -5.28 47.88 10.55
N LYS A 149 -5.09 49.17 10.86
CA LYS A 149 -5.00 50.23 9.84
C LYS A 149 -3.76 50.08 8.95
N ALA A 150 -2.62 49.73 9.53
CA ALA A 150 -1.40 49.50 8.76
C ALA A 150 -1.56 48.30 7.81
N LEU A 151 -2.15 47.21 8.30
CA LEU A 151 -2.43 46.00 7.55
C LEU A 151 -3.46 46.23 6.43
N ALA A 152 -4.46 47.10 6.66
CA ALA A 152 -5.44 47.47 5.64
C ALA A 152 -4.81 48.28 4.48
N GLN A 153 -3.73 49.02 4.74
CA GLN A 153 -3.00 49.76 3.70
C GLN A 153 -2.05 48.85 2.91
N GLU A 154 -1.34 47.96 3.60
CA GLU A 154 -0.39 47.01 3.00
C GLU A 154 -0.72 45.59 3.49
N PRO A 155 -1.63 44.88 2.78
CA PRO A 155 -2.03 43.53 3.16
C PRO A 155 -0.95 42.47 2.85
N GLU A 156 -0.02 42.78 1.94
CA GLU A 156 1.07 41.94 1.47
C GLU A 156 2.38 42.74 1.40
N GLY A 157 3.51 42.10 1.66
CA GLY A 157 4.84 42.72 1.61
C GLY A 157 5.94 41.80 2.12
N GLU A 158 7.21 42.13 1.87
CA GLU A 158 8.37 41.30 2.30
C GLU A 158 8.47 41.18 3.83
N ASP A 159 8.13 42.26 4.55
CA ASP A 159 8.15 42.34 6.02
C ASP A 159 6.83 41.92 6.68
N ILE A 160 5.81 41.52 5.91
CA ILE A 160 4.44 41.36 6.44
C ILE A 160 4.37 40.32 7.56
N SER A 161 5.08 39.21 7.43
CA SER A 161 5.09 38.11 8.41
C SER A 161 5.63 38.57 9.77
N ARG A 162 6.65 39.44 9.75
CA ARG A 162 7.19 40.06 10.97
C ARG A 162 6.19 41.02 11.59
N ASN A 163 5.52 41.82 10.76
CA ASN A 163 4.53 42.78 11.21
C ASN A 163 3.30 42.10 11.81
N LEU A 164 2.83 41.01 11.19
CA LEU A 164 1.73 40.18 11.70
C LEU A 164 2.05 39.60 13.08
N LEU A 165 3.31 39.26 13.37
CA LEU A 165 3.72 38.79 14.70
C LEU A 165 3.42 39.84 15.79
N PHE A 166 3.73 41.12 15.54
CA PHE A 166 3.42 42.20 16.49
C PHE A 166 1.91 42.39 16.71
N LEU A 167 1.11 42.22 15.65
CA LEU A 167 -0.34 42.27 15.76
C LEU A 167 -0.87 41.08 16.59
N ALA A 168 -0.36 39.87 16.37
CA ALA A 168 -0.74 38.68 17.14
C ALA A 168 -0.38 38.82 18.62
N GLU A 169 0.82 39.33 18.93
CA GLU A 169 1.25 39.63 20.30
C GLU A 169 0.34 40.66 20.98
N ALA A 170 -0.08 41.71 20.24
CA ALA A 170 -1.04 42.69 20.75
C ALA A 170 -2.42 42.07 21.02
N TYR A 171 -2.89 41.15 20.17
CA TYR A 171 -4.13 40.41 20.42
C TYR A 171 -4.04 39.51 21.65
N GLU A 172 -2.91 38.82 21.85
CA GLU A 172 -2.68 38.01 23.06
C GLU A 172 -2.67 38.88 24.32
N ALA A 173 -1.97 40.02 24.31
CA ALA A 173 -1.95 40.97 25.42
C ALA A 173 -3.35 41.52 25.75
N ALA A 174 -4.25 41.58 24.77
CA ALA A 174 -5.65 41.96 24.95
C ALA A 174 -6.56 40.80 25.40
N GLY A 175 -6.05 39.58 25.57
CA GLY A 175 -6.84 38.38 25.85
C GLY A 175 -7.68 37.88 24.66
N ARG A 176 -7.42 38.39 23.45
CA ARG A 176 -8.13 38.03 22.21
C ARG A 176 -7.47 36.82 21.53
N ALA A 177 -7.43 35.69 22.24
CA ALA A 177 -6.71 34.48 21.78
C ALA A 177 -7.18 33.94 20.42
N LYS A 178 -8.48 34.05 20.10
CA LYS A 178 -9.02 33.63 18.78
C LYS A 178 -8.47 34.47 17.63
N ASP A 179 -8.36 35.78 17.84
CA ASP A 179 -7.84 36.70 16.83
C ASP A 179 -6.32 36.52 16.68
N ALA A 180 -5.61 36.30 17.80
CA ALA A 180 -4.19 35.94 17.78
C ALA A 180 -3.95 34.63 17.01
N MET A 181 -4.75 33.58 17.27
CA MET A 181 -4.69 32.31 16.56
C MET A 181 -4.83 32.50 15.05
N ALA A 182 -5.85 33.26 14.61
CA ALA A 182 -6.06 33.53 13.18
C ALA A 182 -4.85 34.22 12.52
N VAL A 183 -4.18 35.13 13.24
CA VAL A 183 -2.96 35.78 12.74
C VAL A 183 -1.78 34.80 12.71
N TYR A 184 -1.59 33.94 13.71
CA TYR A 184 -0.55 32.90 13.68
C TYR A 184 -0.76 31.88 12.56
N THR A 185 -2.01 31.48 12.31
CA THR A 185 -2.40 30.65 11.17
C THR A 185 -1.98 31.27 9.85
N ARG A 186 -2.32 32.55 9.68
CA ARG A 186 -1.89 33.32 8.52
C ARG A 186 -0.37 33.34 8.35
N ILE A 187 0.39 33.51 9.45
CA ILE A 187 1.86 33.54 9.40
C ILE A 187 2.43 32.22 8.89
N TYR A 188 1.95 31.05 9.34
CA TYR A 188 2.52 29.79 8.87
C TYR A 188 2.01 29.35 7.48
N GLU A 189 0.82 29.80 7.06
CA GLU A 189 0.25 29.48 5.73
C GLU A 189 0.79 30.38 4.59
N GLU A 190 0.95 31.69 4.83
CA GLU A 190 1.31 32.66 3.77
C GLU A 190 2.82 32.78 3.49
N ASN A 191 3.65 31.97 4.13
CA ASN A 191 5.11 31.98 3.94
C ASN A 191 5.62 30.71 3.22
N PRO A 192 5.22 30.42 1.97
CA PRO A 192 5.69 29.22 1.28
C PRO A 192 7.19 29.31 0.92
N GLY A 193 7.86 28.16 0.94
CA GLY A 193 9.25 27.98 0.49
C GLY A 193 10.29 27.79 1.60
N ASP A 194 11.47 27.30 1.24
CA ASP A 194 12.52 26.88 2.19
C ASP A 194 13.52 27.97 2.57
N GLU A 195 13.24 29.23 2.21
CA GLU A 195 14.10 30.36 2.56
C GLU A 195 14.24 30.46 4.10
N PRO A 196 15.47 30.59 4.66
CA PRO A 196 15.70 30.52 6.11
C PRO A 196 14.84 31.49 6.92
N ALA A 197 14.64 32.72 6.43
CA ALA A 197 13.83 33.74 7.09
C ALA A 197 12.34 33.35 7.13
N ARG A 198 11.79 32.86 6.00
CA ARG A 198 10.39 32.41 5.91
C ARG A 198 10.14 31.19 6.76
N LYS A 199 11.05 30.20 6.71
CA LYS A 199 11.00 29.00 7.54
C LYS A 199 11.01 29.36 9.03
N THR A 200 11.85 30.30 9.46
CA THR A 200 11.89 30.77 10.85
C THR A 200 10.55 31.38 11.27
N MET A 201 9.92 32.17 10.40
CA MET A 201 8.59 32.75 10.68
C MET A 201 7.50 31.69 10.79
N ARG A 202 7.49 30.67 9.92
CA ARG A 202 6.55 29.55 10.04
C ARG A 202 6.72 28.80 11.36
N ILE A 203 7.96 28.51 11.77
CA ILE A 203 8.26 27.87 13.06
C ILE A 203 7.70 28.71 14.22
N VAL A 204 7.87 30.04 14.19
CA VAL A 204 7.32 30.95 15.22
C VAL A 204 5.78 30.95 15.20
N GLY A 205 5.17 30.96 14.02
CA GLY A 205 3.72 30.87 13.85
C GLY A 205 3.16 29.58 14.46
N TYR A 206 3.70 28.42 14.06
CA TYR A 206 3.30 27.12 14.60
C TYR A 206 3.48 27.06 16.13
N ARG A 207 4.63 27.48 16.66
CA ARG A 207 4.88 27.43 18.12
C ARG A 207 3.86 28.23 18.92
N ASN A 208 3.53 29.44 18.48
CA ASN A 208 2.55 30.26 19.20
C ASN A 208 1.13 29.72 19.05
N ALA A 209 0.74 29.23 17.87
CA ALA A 209 -0.53 28.56 17.67
C ALA A 209 -0.67 27.30 18.56
N ILE A 210 0.34 26.43 18.58
CA ILE A 210 0.39 25.23 19.43
C ILE A 210 0.29 25.61 20.91
N ARG A 211 1.00 26.65 21.35
CA ARG A 211 0.89 27.15 22.74
C ARG A 211 -0.53 27.58 23.08
N ILE A 212 -1.19 28.35 22.21
CA ILE A 212 -2.58 28.78 22.47
C ILE A 212 -3.52 27.56 22.58
N LEU A 213 -3.33 26.54 21.74
CA LEU A 213 -4.11 25.29 21.83
C LEU A 213 -3.86 24.55 23.15
N GLN A 214 -2.59 24.44 23.57
CA GLN A 214 -2.21 23.81 24.84
C GLN A 214 -2.78 24.57 26.05
N ASP A 215 -2.67 25.90 26.07
CA ASP A 215 -3.21 26.77 27.13
C ASP A 215 -4.75 26.68 27.19
N GLY A 216 -5.40 26.46 26.04
CA GLY A 216 -6.83 26.22 25.93
C GLY A 216 -7.29 24.80 26.31
N GLY A 217 -6.36 23.89 26.62
CA GLY A 217 -6.65 22.48 26.93
C GLY A 217 -7.01 21.61 25.71
N LEU A 218 -6.79 22.12 24.49
CA LEU A 218 -7.09 21.44 23.22
C LEU A 218 -5.90 20.57 22.80
N THR A 219 -5.58 19.57 23.63
CA THR A 219 -4.35 18.76 23.46
C THR A 219 -4.34 17.91 22.20
N ALA A 220 -5.50 17.45 21.73
CA ALA A 220 -5.61 16.69 20.48
C ALA A 220 -5.28 17.55 19.26
N GLU A 221 -5.91 18.72 19.14
CA GLU A 221 -5.64 19.69 18.08
C GLU A 221 -4.18 20.17 18.10
N ALA A 222 -3.60 20.35 19.30
CA ALA A 222 -2.19 20.68 19.44
C ALA A 222 -1.27 19.56 18.92
N ALA A 223 -1.59 18.30 19.20
CA ALA A 223 -0.82 17.15 18.72
C ALA A 223 -0.89 16.99 17.19
N ASP A 224 -2.04 17.28 16.59
CA ASP A 224 -2.22 17.29 15.13
C ASP A 224 -1.44 18.44 14.48
N LEU A 225 -1.52 19.64 15.06
CA LEU A 225 -0.77 20.80 14.56
C LEU A 225 0.74 20.60 14.71
N LEU A 226 1.21 19.93 15.76
CA LEU A 226 2.61 19.54 15.93
C LEU A 226 3.10 18.59 14.82
N LYS A 227 2.24 17.67 14.36
CA LYS A 227 2.55 16.79 13.24
C LYS A 227 2.69 17.60 11.95
N ILE A 228 1.72 18.46 11.65
CA ILE A 228 1.74 19.34 10.47
C ILE A 228 2.99 20.24 10.49
N ALA A 229 3.31 20.83 11.65
CA ALA A 229 4.48 21.69 11.81
C ALA A 229 5.80 20.93 11.56
N PHE A 230 5.89 19.66 11.98
CA PHE A 230 7.05 18.83 11.69
C PHE A 230 7.17 18.50 10.20
N GLU A 231 6.06 18.14 9.54
CA GLU A 231 6.02 17.84 8.10
C GLU A 231 6.38 19.07 7.24
N ASP A 232 5.94 20.27 7.63
CA ASP A 232 6.22 21.52 6.91
C ASP A 232 7.65 22.05 7.16
N THR A 233 8.15 21.96 8.39
CA THR A 233 9.41 22.62 8.77
C THR A 233 10.60 21.65 8.92
N GLY A 234 10.36 20.36 9.12
CA GLY A 234 11.40 19.38 9.44
C GLY A 234 12.06 19.59 10.82
N GLU A 235 11.52 20.47 11.67
CA GLU A 235 12.08 20.76 12.99
C GLU A 235 11.80 19.63 13.99
N THR A 236 12.85 18.90 14.38
CA THR A 236 12.73 17.75 15.32
C THR A 236 12.18 18.11 16.69
N ALA A 237 12.17 19.39 17.07
CA ALA A 237 11.58 19.86 18.31
C ALA A 237 10.06 19.59 18.36
N PHE A 238 9.33 19.82 17.26
CA PHE A 238 7.89 19.55 17.19
C PHE A 238 7.59 18.06 17.31
N PHE A 239 8.39 17.21 16.66
CA PHE A 239 8.28 15.75 16.78
C PHE A 239 8.48 15.29 18.24
N LYS A 240 9.53 15.79 18.91
CA LYS A 240 9.82 15.45 20.31
C LYS A 240 8.71 15.91 21.24
N GLU A 241 8.20 17.13 21.05
CA GLU A 241 7.10 17.66 21.85
C GLU A 241 5.83 16.82 21.65
N ARG A 242 5.50 16.47 20.40
CA ARG A 242 4.37 15.59 20.10
C ARG A 242 4.50 14.22 20.78
N SER A 243 5.68 13.60 20.71
CA SER A 243 5.94 12.29 21.33
C SER A 243 5.77 12.26 22.85
N GLN A 244 5.78 13.42 23.53
CA GLN A 244 5.49 13.53 24.96
C GLN A 244 4.00 13.71 25.26
N LEU A 245 3.21 14.10 24.26
CA LEU A 245 1.77 14.33 24.38
C LEU A 245 0.95 13.12 23.97
N VAL A 246 1.38 12.40 22.92
CA VAL A 246 0.63 11.27 22.37
C VAL A 246 1.10 9.93 22.96
N PRO A 247 0.22 8.90 22.96
CA PRO A 247 0.62 7.55 23.29
C PRO A 247 1.73 7.02 22.38
N SER A 248 2.52 6.09 22.93
CA SER A 248 3.49 5.35 22.11
C SER A 248 2.76 4.48 21.07
N PRO A 249 3.32 4.35 19.85
CA PRO A 249 2.75 3.47 18.83
C PRO A 249 2.73 2.02 19.32
N PRO A 250 1.77 1.19 18.86
CA PRO A 250 1.73 -0.21 19.24
C PRO A 250 2.99 -0.94 18.73
N THR A 251 3.41 -1.97 19.45
CA THR A 251 4.52 -2.85 19.06
C THR A 251 3.97 -4.22 18.66
N ALA A 252 4.37 -4.69 17.47
CA ALA A 252 4.08 -6.03 17.01
C ALA A 252 5.03 -7.06 17.64
N SER A 253 4.50 -8.21 18.04
CA SER A 253 5.30 -9.32 18.59
C SER A 253 6.26 -9.96 17.57
N LEU A 254 5.93 -9.85 16.28
CA LEU A 254 6.76 -10.31 15.17
C LEU A 254 7.25 -9.11 14.36
N ALA A 255 8.51 -9.15 13.94
CA ALA A 255 9.03 -8.16 13.02
C ALA A 255 8.44 -8.37 11.62
N GLY A 256 8.20 -7.29 10.87
CA GLY A 256 7.81 -7.39 9.47
C GLY A 256 8.85 -8.13 8.64
N GLY A 257 8.41 -8.92 7.67
CA GLY A 257 9.33 -9.70 6.84
C GLY A 257 8.73 -10.95 6.21
N ARG A 258 9.63 -11.83 5.75
CA ARG A 258 9.28 -13.09 5.07
C ARG A 258 9.31 -14.26 6.05
N TYR A 259 8.26 -15.07 6.02
CA TYR A 259 8.10 -16.24 6.87
C TYR A 259 7.74 -17.48 6.05
N VAL A 260 8.28 -18.64 6.43
CA VAL A 260 8.11 -19.91 5.68
C VAL A 260 6.94 -20.76 6.21
N PHE A 261 6.33 -20.34 7.31
CA PHE A 261 5.21 -21.04 7.96
C PHE A 261 4.14 -20.05 8.37
N THR A 262 2.94 -20.55 8.67
CA THR A 262 1.88 -19.73 9.28
C THR A 262 2.39 -19.11 10.57
N GLN A 263 2.03 -17.86 10.79
CA GLN A 263 2.49 -17.09 11.94
C GLN A 263 1.32 -16.42 12.63
N THR A 264 1.49 -16.18 13.93
CA THR A 264 0.52 -15.45 14.74
C THR A 264 1.18 -14.17 15.22
N VAL A 265 0.58 -13.02 14.90
CA VAL A 265 1.05 -11.71 15.36
C VAL A 265 0.11 -11.18 16.43
N SER A 266 0.68 -10.55 17.44
CA SER A 266 -0.05 -9.80 18.46
C SER A 266 0.47 -8.37 18.50
N PHE A 267 -0.42 -7.42 18.77
CA PHE A 267 -0.08 -6.03 19.02
C PHE A 267 -0.15 -5.74 20.52
N SER A 268 0.79 -4.95 21.01
CA SER A 268 0.89 -4.56 22.41
C SER A 268 1.16 -3.08 22.55
N SER A 269 0.59 -2.46 23.57
CA SER A 269 0.82 -1.07 23.94
C SER A 269 1.54 -1.05 25.28
N ASP A 270 2.68 -0.38 25.37
CA ASP A 270 3.47 -0.26 26.61
C ASP A 270 2.66 0.40 27.74
N GLU A 271 1.72 1.27 27.36
CA GLU A 271 0.88 2.05 28.26
C GLU A 271 -0.51 1.41 28.48
N GLY A 272 -0.79 0.28 27.82
CA GLY A 272 -2.04 -0.47 27.96
C GLY A 272 -3.27 0.19 27.32
N TYR A 273 -3.08 1.03 26.30
CA TYR A 273 -4.17 1.67 25.56
C TYR A 273 -4.84 0.73 24.56
N ASP A 274 -6.06 1.09 24.16
CA ASP A 274 -6.81 0.38 23.12
C ASP A 274 -6.10 0.53 21.77
N ILE A 275 -5.96 -0.59 21.05
CA ILE A 275 -5.27 -0.66 19.75
C ILE A 275 -6.30 -0.90 18.67
N TYR A 276 -6.35 -0.03 17.67
CA TYR A 276 -7.16 -0.20 16.47
C TYR A 276 -6.25 -0.52 15.30
N TYR A 277 -6.59 -1.55 14.53
CA TYR A 277 -5.83 -1.98 13.38
C TYR A 277 -6.67 -2.03 12.10
N ALA A 278 -6.00 -1.91 10.96
CA ALA A 278 -6.54 -1.93 9.62
C ALA A 278 -5.69 -2.87 8.74
N THR A 279 -6.31 -3.50 7.76
CA THR A 279 -5.67 -4.45 6.84
C THR A 279 -5.40 -3.86 5.45
N GLY A 280 -5.97 -2.70 5.14
CA GLY A 280 -5.81 -1.98 3.89
C GLY A 280 -5.79 -0.47 4.09
N ASP A 281 -6.62 0.23 3.31
CA ASP A 281 -6.63 1.69 3.23
C ASP A 281 -7.65 2.35 4.18
N GLU A 282 -8.22 1.58 5.12
CA GLU A 282 -9.18 2.10 6.09
C GLU A 282 -8.58 3.25 6.91
N ILE A 283 -9.44 4.21 7.27
CA ILE A 283 -9.03 5.38 8.06
C ILE A 283 -9.05 5.01 9.55
N LEU A 284 -7.88 5.04 10.18
CA LEU A 284 -7.74 4.75 11.61
C LEU A 284 -7.94 6.01 12.46
N PRO A 285 -8.60 5.93 13.63
CA PRO A 285 -9.22 4.73 14.22
C PRO A 285 -10.70 4.51 13.84
N GLU A 286 -11.35 5.44 13.14
CA GLU A 286 -12.81 5.46 12.93
C GLU A 286 -13.35 4.21 12.20
N GLU A 287 -12.62 3.72 11.20
CA GLU A 287 -12.95 2.53 10.42
C GLU A 287 -12.12 1.30 10.86
N GLY A 288 -11.31 1.45 11.91
CA GLY A 288 -10.41 0.41 12.41
C GLY A 288 -11.12 -0.67 13.22
N ILE A 289 -10.50 -1.85 13.27
CA ILE A 289 -10.96 -2.98 14.08
C ILE A 289 -10.23 -2.95 15.43
N LEU A 290 -10.96 -3.04 16.53
CA LEU A 290 -10.37 -3.15 17.86
C LEU A 290 -9.60 -4.46 18.01
N PHE A 291 -8.33 -4.39 18.38
CA PHE A 291 -7.48 -5.55 18.60
C PHE A 291 -7.77 -6.17 19.98
N THR A 292 -8.42 -7.35 19.99
CA THR A 292 -8.71 -8.10 21.22
C THR A 292 -8.01 -9.46 21.30
N GLU A 293 -7.66 -10.05 20.14
CA GLU A 293 -7.07 -11.38 20.04
C GLU A 293 -5.92 -11.41 19.03
N PRO A 294 -4.92 -12.31 19.20
CA PRO A 294 -3.84 -12.46 18.24
C PRO A 294 -4.33 -12.82 16.83
N LEU A 295 -3.71 -12.24 15.80
CA LEU A 295 -4.08 -12.43 14.42
C LEU A 295 -3.31 -13.60 13.80
N HIS A 296 -4.06 -14.60 13.32
CA HIS A 296 -3.50 -15.74 12.61
C HIS A 296 -3.36 -15.46 11.12
N MET A 297 -2.13 -15.46 10.63
CA MET A 297 -1.83 -15.17 9.23
C MET A 297 -1.58 -16.48 8.45
N GLN A 298 -2.38 -16.69 7.42
CA GLN A 298 -2.21 -17.80 6.47
C GLN A 298 -1.25 -17.41 5.32
N GLU A 299 -1.02 -18.30 4.37
CA GLU A 299 -0.18 -18.00 3.21
C GLU A 299 -0.66 -16.76 2.45
N GLY A 300 0.26 -15.88 2.10
CA GLY A 300 -0.06 -14.64 1.39
C GLY A 300 0.71 -13.43 1.90
N VAL A 301 0.31 -12.26 1.41
CA VAL A 301 0.83 -10.97 1.84
C VAL A 301 -0.19 -10.33 2.76
N HIS A 302 0.20 -10.06 4.00
CA HIS A 302 -0.63 -9.40 5.00
C HIS A 302 0.02 -8.06 5.38
N THR A 303 -0.74 -6.98 5.27
CA THR A 303 -0.33 -5.65 5.70
C THR A 303 -1.22 -5.23 6.85
N PHE A 304 -0.59 -4.81 7.94
CA PHE A 304 -1.31 -4.29 9.10
C PHE A 304 -0.85 -2.88 9.39
N ARG A 305 -1.83 -2.00 9.54
CA ARG A 305 -1.67 -0.63 10.05
C ARG A 305 -2.33 -0.58 11.41
N ALA A 306 -1.72 0.03 12.42
CA ALA A 306 -2.31 0.10 13.75
C ALA A 306 -1.94 1.39 14.49
N VAL A 307 -2.87 1.85 15.34
CA VAL A 307 -2.73 3.02 16.20
C VAL A 307 -3.22 2.70 17.61
N CYS A 308 -2.58 3.30 18.61
CA CYS A 308 -3.07 3.34 19.98
C CYS A 308 -3.98 4.56 20.16
N VAL A 309 -5.11 4.37 20.83
CA VAL A 309 -6.07 5.44 21.13
C VAL A 309 -6.14 5.64 22.64
N SER A 310 -5.81 6.86 23.10
CA SER A 310 -6.00 7.28 24.48
C SER A 310 -6.97 8.44 24.53
N ARG A 311 -8.23 8.17 24.89
CA ARG A 311 -9.34 9.14 24.88
C ARG A 311 -9.52 9.80 23.51
N ASN A 312 -8.88 10.95 23.28
CA ASN A 312 -8.94 11.73 22.04
C ASN A 312 -7.56 11.94 21.39
N LEU A 313 -6.52 11.26 21.89
CA LEU A 313 -5.16 11.32 21.38
C LEU A 313 -4.82 10.03 20.63
N LEU A 314 -4.19 10.19 19.47
CA LEU A 314 -3.78 9.11 18.58
C LEU A 314 -2.26 9.01 18.55
N SER A 315 -1.75 7.79 18.70
CA SER A 315 -0.33 7.52 18.46
C SER A 315 0.04 7.74 17.00
N ASP A 316 1.33 7.67 16.70
CA ASP A 316 1.78 7.46 15.32
C ASP A 316 1.29 6.11 14.81
N GLU A 317 1.12 6.02 13.49
CA GLU A 317 0.67 4.80 12.83
C GLU A 317 1.83 3.82 12.66
N MET A 318 1.68 2.62 13.22
CA MET A 318 2.57 1.50 12.94
C MET A 318 2.12 0.83 11.64
N SER A 319 3.03 0.62 10.70
CA SER A 319 2.78 -0.18 9.48
C SER A 319 3.73 -1.36 9.42
N VAL A 320 3.20 -2.58 9.34
CA VAL A 320 3.99 -3.82 9.24
C VAL A 320 3.47 -4.70 8.11
N LYS A 321 4.41 -5.22 7.31
CA LYS A 321 4.12 -6.12 6.20
C LYS A 321 4.71 -7.50 6.44
N TYR A 322 3.88 -8.53 6.27
CA TYR A 322 4.25 -9.94 6.38
C TYR A 322 4.05 -10.63 5.03
N THR A 323 5.04 -11.42 4.62
CA THR A 323 4.93 -12.29 3.44
C THR A 323 5.13 -13.73 3.90
N ILE A 324 4.04 -14.50 3.93
CA ILE A 324 4.05 -15.89 4.35
C ILE A 324 4.02 -16.78 3.11
N THR A 325 5.02 -17.65 2.98
CA THR A 325 5.15 -18.62 1.88
C THR A 325 5.33 -20.01 2.44
N LEU A 326 4.40 -20.93 2.18
CA LEU A 326 4.50 -22.31 2.68
C LEU A 326 5.51 -23.12 1.85
N PRO A 327 6.26 -24.06 2.46
CA PRO A 327 7.23 -24.86 1.73
C PRO A 327 6.52 -25.79 0.74
N VAL A 328 7.08 -25.89 -0.46
CA VAL A 328 6.63 -26.83 -1.49
C VAL A 328 7.47 -28.10 -1.37
N PRO A 329 6.85 -29.30 -1.33
CA PRO A 329 7.62 -30.55 -1.24
C PRO A 329 8.40 -30.79 -2.54
N LEU A 330 9.51 -31.53 -2.42
CA LEU A 330 10.27 -31.95 -3.58
C LEU A 330 9.57 -33.08 -4.33
N ALA A 331 9.79 -33.16 -5.64
CA ALA A 331 9.26 -34.25 -6.46
C ALA A 331 9.80 -35.59 -5.96
N PRO A 332 8.97 -36.65 -5.95
CA PRO A 332 9.43 -37.98 -5.58
C PRO A 332 10.49 -38.46 -6.56
N ARG A 333 11.30 -39.44 -6.14
CA ARG A 333 12.31 -40.05 -7.00
C ARG A 333 12.07 -41.54 -7.13
N ALA A 334 12.09 -42.05 -8.36
CA ALA A 334 12.09 -43.47 -8.64
C ALA A 334 13.44 -44.11 -8.25
N ASN A 335 13.40 -45.35 -7.76
CA ASN A 335 14.60 -46.15 -7.47
C ASN A 335 15.29 -46.67 -8.73
N VAL A 336 14.56 -46.84 -9.84
CA VAL A 336 15.06 -47.35 -11.12
C VAL A 336 15.18 -46.22 -12.15
N GLN A 337 16.30 -46.16 -12.86
CA GLN A 337 16.55 -45.15 -13.90
C GLN A 337 15.72 -45.42 -15.18
N PRO A 338 15.33 -44.38 -15.93
CA PRO A 338 14.60 -44.55 -17.18
C PRO A 338 15.48 -45.24 -18.23
N GLY A 339 14.87 -46.01 -19.13
CA GLY A 339 15.61 -46.76 -20.14
C GLY A 339 14.92 -48.03 -20.63
N GLU A 340 15.69 -48.89 -21.29
CA GLU A 340 15.22 -50.12 -21.91
C GLU A 340 15.50 -51.35 -21.03
N TYR A 341 14.48 -52.19 -20.85
CA TYR A 341 14.52 -53.35 -19.96
C TYR A 341 13.97 -54.59 -20.65
N LYS A 342 14.54 -55.75 -20.35
CA LYS A 342 14.17 -57.03 -21.01
C LYS A 342 12.97 -57.73 -20.36
N LYS A 343 12.64 -57.38 -19.12
CA LYS A 343 11.59 -58.05 -18.32
C LYS A 343 10.81 -57.01 -17.51
N PRO A 344 9.51 -57.23 -17.25
CA PRO A 344 8.74 -56.44 -16.29
C PRO A 344 9.38 -56.41 -14.91
N PHE A 345 9.28 -55.27 -14.22
CA PHE A 345 9.85 -55.06 -12.89
C PHE A 345 8.99 -54.09 -12.08
N LYS A 346 9.29 -53.98 -10.78
CA LYS A 346 8.63 -53.05 -9.86
C LYS A 346 9.49 -51.81 -9.62
N VAL A 347 8.85 -50.65 -9.57
CA VAL A 347 9.48 -49.37 -9.23
C VAL A 347 8.94 -48.85 -7.90
N ASN A 348 9.85 -48.40 -7.04
CA ASN A 348 9.51 -47.76 -5.78
C ASN A 348 9.76 -46.27 -5.88
N LEU A 349 8.87 -45.48 -5.29
CA LEU A 349 9.04 -44.04 -5.13
C LEU A 349 9.61 -43.76 -3.75
N ARG A 350 10.54 -42.81 -3.66
CA ARG A 350 11.05 -42.28 -2.39
C ARG A 350 10.81 -40.79 -2.30
N ASN A 351 10.50 -40.35 -1.08
CA ASN A 351 10.58 -38.95 -0.72
C ASN A 351 12.05 -38.51 -0.69
N VAL A 352 12.34 -37.34 -1.27
CA VAL A 352 13.69 -36.74 -1.33
C VAL A 352 13.77 -35.47 -0.48
N GLY A 353 12.63 -34.94 -0.04
CA GLY A 353 12.58 -33.76 0.82
C GLY A 353 12.77 -34.11 2.29
N ASP A 354 13.01 -33.06 3.10
CA ASP A 354 13.19 -33.17 4.55
C ASP A 354 11.86 -33.40 5.29
N ASP A 355 10.72 -33.10 4.66
CA ASP A 355 9.38 -33.30 5.24
C ASP A 355 9.00 -34.80 5.19
N PRO A 356 8.91 -35.52 6.33
CA PRO A 356 8.53 -36.92 6.33
C PRO A 356 7.04 -37.15 6.04
N ASN A 357 6.19 -36.14 6.19
CA ASN A 357 4.73 -36.24 6.12
C ASN A 357 4.21 -35.89 4.72
N VAL A 358 4.70 -36.61 3.72
CA VAL A 358 4.39 -36.37 2.30
C VAL A 358 3.69 -37.59 1.71
N ARG A 359 2.54 -37.35 1.07
CA ARG A 359 1.79 -38.35 0.33
C ARG A 359 2.18 -38.29 -1.14
N MET A 360 2.43 -39.43 -1.76
CA MET A 360 2.86 -39.51 -3.16
C MET A 360 1.73 -40.09 -4.02
N TYR A 361 1.45 -39.46 -5.15
CA TYR A 361 0.45 -39.93 -6.11
C TYR A 361 1.11 -40.15 -7.46
N TYR A 362 0.66 -41.17 -8.21
CA TYR A 362 1.33 -41.57 -9.44
C TYR A 362 0.37 -42.05 -10.53
N THR A 363 0.86 -42.03 -11.76
CA THR A 363 0.22 -42.57 -12.96
C THR A 363 1.27 -43.32 -13.77
N ILE A 364 0.89 -44.39 -14.46
CA ILE A 364 1.79 -45.18 -15.30
C ILE A 364 1.41 -45.16 -16.79
N ASP A 365 0.23 -44.66 -17.08
CA ASP A 365 -0.31 -44.48 -18.42
C ASP A 365 0.19 -43.19 -19.10
N GLY A 366 0.87 -42.30 -18.37
CA GLY A 366 1.38 -41.02 -18.88
C GLY A 366 0.46 -39.83 -18.67
N THR A 367 -0.73 -40.03 -18.09
CA THR A 367 -1.61 -38.93 -17.66
C THR A 367 -0.96 -38.12 -16.55
N ARG A 368 -1.38 -36.86 -16.37
CA ARG A 368 -0.83 -36.00 -15.30
C ARG A 368 -1.37 -36.48 -13.94
N PRO A 369 -0.52 -36.85 -12.99
CA PRO A 369 -0.97 -37.29 -11.68
C PRO A 369 -1.55 -36.12 -10.88
N THR A 370 -2.58 -36.40 -10.10
CA THR A 370 -3.35 -35.48 -9.25
C THR A 370 -3.58 -36.11 -7.88
N VAL A 371 -4.18 -35.37 -6.94
CA VAL A 371 -4.62 -35.92 -5.65
C VAL A 371 -5.72 -36.99 -5.77
N SER A 372 -6.38 -37.07 -6.93
CA SER A 372 -7.33 -38.14 -7.25
C SER A 372 -6.67 -39.34 -7.95
N SER A 373 -5.36 -39.31 -8.19
CA SER A 373 -4.64 -40.46 -8.71
C SER A 373 -4.37 -41.51 -7.61
N PRO A 374 -3.94 -42.72 -7.97
CA PRO A 374 -3.54 -43.74 -6.99
C PRO A 374 -2.43 -43.25 -6.06
N GLU A 375 -2.61 -43.49 -4.77
CA GLU A 375 -1.63 -43.17 -3.74
C GLU A 375 -0.57 -44.27 -3.64
N TYR A 376 0.71 -43.87 -3.58
CA TYR A 376 1.82 -44.78 -3.36
C TYR A 376 1.97 -45.09 -1.87
N VAL A 377 1.56 -46.29 -1.48
CA VAL A 377 1.58 -46.78 -0.08
C VAL A 377 2.84 -47.58 0.29
N GLY A 378 3.89 -47.51 -0.54
CA GLY A 378 5.18 -48.18 -0.29
C GLY A 378 5.36 -49.52 -1.01
N GLU A 379 4.29 -50.13 -1.51
CA GLU A 379 4.40 -51.32 -2.37
C GLU A 379 4.93 -50.96 -3.76
N GLY A 380 5.80 -51.79 -4.33
CA GLY A 380 6.42 -51.50 -5.62
C GLY A 380 5.41 -51.50 -6.78
N ILE A 381 5.44 -50.42 -7.58
CA ILE A 381 4.59 -50.19 -8.74
C ILE A 381 5.01 -51.14 -9.85
N GLN A 382 4.14 -52.08 -10.22
CA GLN A 382 4.40 -53.04 -11.28
C GLN A 382 4.31 -52.37 -12.66
N LEU A 383 5.40 -52.34 -13.42
CA LEU A 383 5.38 -51.81 -14.78
C LEU A 383 5.15 -52.93 -15.80
N PRO A 384 4.16 -52.81 -16.71
CA PRO A 384 3.87 -53.80 -17.73
C PRO A 384 4.85 -53.74 -18.91
N PRO A 385 4.89 -54.76 -19.80
CA PRO A 385 5.59 -54.67 -21.09
C PRO A 385 5.09 -53.52 -21.95
N GLY A 386 5.91 -53.03 -22.88
CA GLY A 386 5.61 -51.88 -23.74
C GLY A 386 6.29 -50.61 -23.26
N ARG A 387 5.82 -49.46 -23.77
CA ARG A 387 6.29 -48.15 -23.32
C ARG A 387 5.43 -47.67 -22.15
N VAL A 388 6.07 -47.25 -21.07
CA VAL A 388 5.41 -46.87 -19.82
C VAL A 388 5.94 -45.51 -19.38
N TYR A 389 5.01 -44.59 -19.10
CA TYR A 389 5.32 -43.26 -18.60
C TYR A 389 4.91 -43.17 -17.13
N LEU A 390 5.87 -43.44 -16.24
CA LEU A 390 5.63 -43.28 -14.81
C LEU A 390 5.77 -41.80 -14.45
N LYS A 391 4.66 -41.20 -14.03
CA LYS A 391 4.63 -39.84 -13.51
C LYS A 391 4.22 -39.85 -12.05
N ALA A 392 4.80 -38.97 -11.24
CA ALA A 392 4.42 -38.88 -9.84
C ALA A 392 4.58 -37.47 -9.27
N ILE A 393 3.75 -37.15 -8.29
CA ILE A 393 3.78 -35.92 -7.51
C ILE A 393 3.78 -36.25 -6.01
N ALA A 394 4.28 -35.32 -5.22
CA ALA A 394 4.29 -35.36 -3.77
C ALA A 394 3.41 -34.22 -3.24
N VAL A 395 2.64 -34.50 -2.19
CA VAL A 395 1.74 -33.54 -1.53
C VAL A 395 2.04 -33.54 -0.04
N ASN A 396 2.35 -32.38 0.52
CA ASN A 396 2.64 -32.23 1.94
C ASN A 396 1.38 -31.96 2.79
N SER A 397 1.56 -31.90 4.10
CA SER A 397 0.50 -31.56 5.06
C SER A 397 -0.16 -30.20 4.83
N TYR A 398 0.56 -29.26 4.21
CA TYR A 398 0.05 -27.94 3.83
C TYR A 398 -0.74 -27.93 2.51
N GLY A 399 -0.92 -29.09 1.86
CA GLY A 399 -1.62 -29.21 0.58
C GLY A 399 -0.81 -28.72 -0.63
N LYS A 400 0.47 -28.42 -0.47
CA LYS A 400 1.35 -28.02 -1.57
C LYS A 400 1.78 -29.23 -2.38
N ILE A 401 1.75 -29.07 -3.71
CA ILE A 401 2.07 -30.11 -4.67
C ILE A 401 3.47 -29.85 -5.24
N SER A 402 4.31 -30.88 -5.28
CA SER A 402 5.63 -30.82 -5.88
C SER A 402 5.57 -30.62 -7.40
N ASN A 403 6.73 -30.36 -8.00
CA ASN A 403 6.90 -30.58 -9.43
C ASN A 403 6.62 -32.06 -9.80
N GLU A 404 6.26 -32.29 -11.05
CA GLU A 404 5.99 -33.64 -11.57
C GLU A 404 7.30 -34.37 -11.87
N MET A 405 7.47 -35.56 -11.31
CA MET A 405 8.48 -36.52 -11.76
C MET A 405 7.95 -37.20 -13.02
N THR A 406 8.77 -37.34 -14.07
CA THR A 406 8.44 -38.14 -15.27
C THR A 406 9.58 -39.13 -15.55
N GLN A 407 9.23 -40.39 -15.79
CA GLN A 407 10.16 -41.46 -16.17
C GLN A 407 9.61 -42.24 -17.37
N ASP A 408 10.44 -42.44 -18.39
CA ASP A 408 10.13 -43.23 -19.60
C ASP A 408 10.84 -44.58 -19.52
N TYR A 409 10.06 -45.65 -19.52
CA TYR A 409 10.54 -47.03 -19.54
C TYR A 409 10.07 -47.74 -20.80
N ARG A 410 10.98 -48.48 -21.44
CA ARG A 410 10.67 -49.39 -22.54
C ARG A 410 10.94 -50.82 -22.11
N ILE A 411 9.90 -51.60 -21.93
CA ILE A 411 9.99 -52.96 -21.41
C ILE A 411 9.66 -53.94 -22.53
N ALA A 412 10.61 -54.79 -22.89
CA ALA A 412 10.40 -55.83 -23.89
C ALA A 412 9.37 -56.85 -23.39
N GLY A 413 8.48 -57.27 -24.28
CA GLY A 413 7.49 -58.29 -24.02
C GLY A 413 6.27 -58.12 -24.92
N ARG A 414 5.39 -59.12 -24.88
CA ARG A 414 4.11 -59.06 -25.57
C ARG A 414 3.14 -58.23 -24.72
N PHE A 415 2.41 -57.33 -25.37
CA PHE A 415 1.29 -56.60 -24.78
C PHE A 415 0.11 -56.64 -25.74
N ASP A 416 -1.10 -56.53 -25.19
CA ASP A 416 -2.33 -56.50 -25.97
C ASP A 416 -2.49 -55.17 -26.69
N LYS A 417 -3.19 -55.19 -27.83
CA LYS A 417 -3.39 -53.99 -28.65
C LYS A 417 -4.34 -53.02 -27.96
N TYR A 418 -4.10 -51.73 -28.14
CA TYR A 418 -5.06 -50.66 -27.82
C TYR A 418 -6.38 -50.87 -28.55
N PHE A 419 -7.48 -50.29 -28.04
CA PHE A 419 -8.72 -50.20 -28.80
C PHE A 419 -8.50 -49.33 -30.04
N SER A 420 -9.03 -49.75 -31.18
CA SER A 420 -8.91 -49.03 -32.46
C SER A 420 -10.25 -48.95 -33.19
N SER A 421 -10.31 -48.15 -34.25
CA SER A 421 -11.49 -48.04 -35.11
C SER A 421 -11.83 -49.33 -35.90
N GLU A 422 -10.96 -50.33 -35.87
CA GLU A 422 -11.19 -51.67 -36.44
C GLU A 422 -11.97 -52.59 -35.47
N ASP A 423 -11.99 -52.25 -34.18
CA ASP A 423 -12.70 -53.00 -33.16
C ASP A 423 -14.20 -52.66 -33.20
N THR A 424 -14.99 -53.41 -33.97
CA THR A 424 -16.46 -53.26 -34.09
C THR A 424 -17.21 -54.44 -33.49
N PHE A 425 -18.55 -54.33 -33.39
CA PHE A 425 -19.40 -55.50 -33.15
C PHE A 425 -19.17 -56.55 -34.25
N GLU A 426 -19.33 -57.83 -33.89
CA GLU A 426 -19.16 -58.95 -34.84
C GLU A 426 -20.19 -58.88 -35.98
N ASP A 427 -21.36 -58.35 -35.67
CA ASP A 427 -22.54 -58.40 -36.50
C ASP A 427 -22.70 -57.19 -37.44
N PHE A 428 -22.17 -56.04 -37.05
CA PHE A 428 -22.28 -54.79 -37.81
C PHE A 428 -21.21 -53.79 -37.37
N ALA A 429 -21.04 -52.74 -38.17
CA ALA A 429 -20.11 -51.66 -37.87
C ALA A 429 -20.83 -50.30 -37.91
N LEU A 430 -20.42 -49.40 -37.02
CA LEU A 430 -20.88 -48.00 -37.04
C LEU A 430 -20.52 -47.34 -38.39
N MET A 431 -21.38 -46.43 -38.83
CA MET A 431 -21.31 -45.71 -40.09
C MET A 431 -21.28 -46.62 -41.33
N LYS A 432 -21.84 -47.84 -41.24
CA LYS A 432 -21.96 -48.78 -42.36
C LYS A 432 -23.33 -49.44 -42.50
N ILE A 433 -24.01 -49.74 -41.38
CA ILE A 433 -25.33 -50.37 -41.40
C ILE A 433 -26.44 -49.31 -41.48
N THR A 434 -27.43 -49.56 -42.34
CA THR A 434 -28.60 -48.67 -42.51
C THR A 434 -29.72 -48.98 -41.51
N VAL A 435 -30.61 -48.01 -41.26
CA VAL A 435 -31.81 -48.21 -40.42
C VAL A 435 -32.63 -49.43 -40.87
N ASP A 436 -32.87 -49.60 -42.16
CA ASP A 436 -33.72 -50.68 -42.67
C ASP A 436 -33.08 -52.06 -42.46
N GLU A 437 -31.77 -52.17 -42.64
CA GLU A 437 -31.01 -53.40 -42.34
C GLU A 437 -30.99 -53.69 -40.84
N PHE A 438 -30.90 -52.66 -40.02
CA PHE A 438 -30.93 -52.79 -38.57
C PHE A 438 -32.30 -53.30 -38.08
N ILE A 439 -33.39 -52.74 -38.60
CA ILE A 439 -34.77 -53.16 -38.25
C ILE A 439 -35.05 -54.59 -38.70
N LYS A 440 -34.60 -54.98 -39.89
CA LYS A 440 -34.72 -56.37 -40.35
C LYS A 440 -34.08 -57.38 -39.39
N ARG A 441 -33.06 -56.94 -38.65
CA ARG A 441 -32.30 -57.78 -37.73
C ARG A 441 -32.82 -57.76 -36.30
N PHE A 442 -33.19 -56.60 -35.78
CA PHE A 442 -33.56 -56.40 -34.36
C PHE A 442 -35.06 -56.15 -34.14
N GLY A 443 -35.86 -56.09 -35.21
CA GLY A 443 -37.28 -55.81 -35.18
C GLY A 443 -37.60 -54.31 -35.21
N GLU A 444 -38.89 -54.00 -35.17
CA GLU A 444 -39.39 -52.63 -35.13
C GLU A 444 -39.14 -51.99 -33.75
N PRO A 445 -38.67 -50.73 -33.69
CA PRO A 445 -38.48 -50.02 -32.44
C PRO A 445 -39.83 -49.63 -31.81
N GLN A 446 -39.82 -49.41 -30.48
CA GLN A 446 -41.00 -48.94 -29.74
C GLN A 446 -41.34 -47.49 -30.08
N THR A 447 -40.31 -46.65 -30.22
CA THR A 447 -40.44 -45.25 -30.61
C THR A 447 -39.36 -44.91 -31.64
N ARG A 448 -39.72 -43.99 -32.54
CA ARG A 448 -38.82 -43.40 -33.52
C ARG A 448 -39.00 -41.89 -33.50
N GLU A 449 -37.95 -41.18 -33.16
CA GLU A 449 -37.96 -39.72 -33.07
C GLU A 449 -36.87 -39.13 -33.98
N GLU A 450 -37.24 -38.11 -34.75
CA GLU A 450 -36.30 -37.36 -35.57
C GLU A 450 -35.90 -36.06 -34.87
N GLY A 451 -34.62 -35.73 -34.94
CA GLY A 451 -34.08 -34.55 -34.30
C GLY A 451 -32.70 -34.19 -34.82
N LYS A 452 -31.95 -33.49 -33.98
CA LYS A 452 -30.54 -33.17 -34.22
C LYS A 452 -29.74 -33.63 -33.00
N ASP A 453 -28.65 -34.34 -33.24
CA ASP A 453 -27.68 -34.71 -32.21
C ASP A 453 -26.41 -33.86 -32.39
N SER A 454 -25.84 -33.42 -31.28
CA SER A 454 -24.58 -32.65 -31.25
C SER A 454 -23.35 -33.43 -31.74
N LEU A 455 -23.41 -34.77 -31.71
CA LEU A 455 -22.29 -35.66 -32.03
C LEU A 455 -22.03 -35.78 -33.54
N VAL A 456 -23.04 -35.56 -34.38
CA VAL A 456 -22.99 -35.82 -35.83
C VAL A 456 -23.66 -34.69 -36.63
N LYS A 457 -23.20 -34.47 -37.86
CA LYS A 457 -23.74 -33.43 -38.75
C LYS A 457 -24.86 -34.01 -39.61
N GLY A 458 -26.11 -33.78 -39.22
CA GLY A 458 -27.27 -34.17 -40.02
C GLY A 458 -28.55 -34.26 -39.21
N THR A 459 -29.62 -34.74 -39.85
CA THR A 459 -30.83 -35.15 -39.15
C THR A 459 -30.56 -36.50 -38.51
N SER A 460 -30.79 -36.60 -37.19
CA SER A 460 -30.62 -37.84 -36.44
C SER A 460 -31.96 -38.51 -36.19
N THR A 461 -32.02 -39.83 -36.35
CA THR A 461 -33.16 -40.67 -35.98
C THR A 461 -32.80 -41.49 -34.74
N VAL A 462 -33.55 -41.34 -33.66
CA VAL A 462 -33.41 -42.13 -32.43
C VAL A 462 -34.45 -43.24 -32.44
N CYS A 463 -33.99 -44.49 -32.35
CA CYS A 463 -34.82 -45.68 -32.27
C CYS A 463 -34.67 -46.31 -30.87
N SER A 464 -35.76 -46.35 -30.10
CA SER A 464 -35.76 -46.96 -28.76
C SER A 464 -36.30 -48.38 -28.81
N TYR A 465 -35.61 -49.30 -28.14
CA TYR A 465 -35.93 -50.71 -28.00
C TYR A 465 -36.04 -51.09 -26.53
N ALA A 466 -36.67 -52.22 -26.23
CA ALA A 466 -36.77 -52.72 -24.84
C ALA A 466 -35.39 -53.02 -24.22
N TRP A 467 -34.39 -53.34 -25.05
CA TRP A 467 -33.02 -53.66 -24.64
C TRP A 467 -32.07 -52.44 -24.65
N GLY A 468 -32.52 -51.29 -25.16
CA GLY A 468 -31.66 -50.10 -25.28
C GLY A 468 -31.99 -49.19 -26.44
N GLU A 469 -30.99 -48.49 -26.96
CA GLU A 469 -31.18 -47.46 -27.99
C GLU A 469 -30.21 -47.64 -29.17
N ALA A 470 -30.67 -47.24 -30.36
CA ALA A 470 -29.87 -47.13 -31.55
C ALA A 470 -30.16 -45.79 -32.25
N ARG A 471 -29.13 -45.02 -32.57
CA ARG A 471 -29.28 -43.73 -33.25
C ARG A 471 -28.59 -43.71 -34.59
N PHE A 472 -29.24 -43.09 -35.56
CA PHE A 472 -28.84 -43.05 -36.95
C PHE A 472 -28.76 -41.62 -37.45
N VAL A 473 -27.90 -41.36 -38.42
CA VAL A 473 -27.73 -40.04 -39.04
C VAL A 473 -27.90 -40.15 -40.54
N LEU A 474 -28.68 -39.23 -41.09
CA LEU A 474 -28.89 -39.12 -42.53
C LEU A 474 -27.64 -38.50 -43.19
N THR A 475 -26.92 -39.30 -43.96
CA THR A 475 -25.78 -38.89 -44.80
C THR A 475 -26.08 -39.11 -46.28
N ASP A 476 -25.16 -38.72 -47.16
CA ASP A 476 -25.25 -38.99 -48.61
C ASP A 476 -25.34 -40.50 -48.93
N ASP A 477 -24.80 -41.34 -48.03
CA ASP A 477 -24.79 -42.81 -48.14
C ASP A 477 -26.01 -43.47 -47.47
N GLY A 478 -26.96 -42.67 -46.95
CA GLY A 478 -28.19 -43.15 -46.31
C GLY A 478 -28.26 -42.87 -44.80
N ASN A 479 -29.26 -43.45 -44.12
CA ASN A 479 -29.45 -43.27 -42.68
C ASN A 479 -28.63 -44.32 -41.91
N LEU A 480 -27.41 -43.94 -41.49
CA LEU A 480 -26.39 -44.85 -40.96
C LEU A 480 -26.31 -44.83 -39.44
N LEU A 481 -26.08 -45.99 -38.83
CA LEU A 481 -25.94 -46.15 -37.38
C LEU A 481 -24.67 -45.46 -36.86
N TYR A 482 -24.80 -44.49 -35.95
CA TYR A 482 -23.65 -43.85 -35.30
C TYR A 482 -23.58 -44.11 -33.79
N HIS A 483 -24.68 -44.53 -33.15
CA HIS A 483 -24.71 -44.84 -31.73
C HIS A 483 -25.55 -46.08 -31.47
N ILE A 484 -25.06 -46.96 -30.59
CA ILE A 484 -25.83 -48.06 -30.03
C ILE A 484 -25.51 -48.18 -28.54
N ASP A 485 -26.52 -48.47 -27.73
CA ASP A 485 -26.39 -48.90 -26.34
C ASP A 485 -27.35 -50.07 -26.08
N THR A 486 -26.82 -51.19 -25.58
CA THR A 486 -27.58 -52.46 -25.52
C THR A 486 -27.24 -53.30 -24.29
N ASP A 487 -28.24 -53.99 -23.76
CA ASP A 487 -28.12 -55.04 -22.74
C ASP A 487 -28.29 -56.48 -23.29
N LEU A 488 -28.37 -56.64 -24.62
CA LEU A 488 -28.55 -57.96 -25.24
C LEU A 488 -27.33 -58.86 -25.00
N SER A 489 -27.52 -59.97 -24.31
CA SER A 489 -26.47 -60.98 -24.07
C SER A 489 -26.00 -61.72 -25.33
N ASP A 490 -26.86 -61.80 -26.33
CA ASP A 490 -26.58 -62.50 -27.59
C ASP A 490 -25.71 -61.68 -28.53
N LEU A 491 -25.69 -60.35 -28.36
CA LEU A 491 -24.90 -59.47 -29.18
C LEU A 491 -23.42 -59.55 -28.79
N THR A 492 -22.56 -59.85 -29.76
CA THR A 492 -21.12 -59.95 -29.53
C THR A 492 -20.43 -58.64 -29.88
N GLY A 493 -19.97 -57.95 -28.83
CA GLY A 493 -19.22 -56.70 -28.93
C GLY A 493 -17.78 -56.88 -29.40
N PRO A 494 -17.03 -55.77 -29.49
CA PRO A 494 -15.65 -55.77 -29.95
C PRO A 494 -14.77 -56.78 -29.21
N ARG A 495 -13.91 -57.50 -29.94
CA ARG A 495 -13.02 -58.55 -29.39
C ARG A 495 -13.74 -59.65 -28.59
N LYS A 496 -14.99 -59.96 -28.97
CA LYS A 496 -15.83 -60.98 -28.35
C LYS A 496 -16.24 -60.65 -26.91
N THR A 497 -16.34 -59.36 -26.58
CA THR A 497 -16.90 -58.92 -25.29
C THR A 497 -18.42 -59.08 -25.30
N ARG A 498 -19.02 -59.44 -24.16
CA ARG A 498 -20.47 -59.65 -24.03
C ARG A 498 -21.01 -59.13 -22.71
N VAL A 499 -22.30 -58.81 -22.68
CA VAL A 499 -23.03 -58.53 -21.44
C VAL A 499 -22.93 -59.73 -20.50
N GLY A 500 -22.66 -59.47 -19.22
CA GLY A 500 -22.44 -60.47 -18.17
C GLY A 500 -20.97 -60.87 -17.92
N GLN A 501 -20.04 -60.52 -18.82
CA GLN A 501 -18.60 -60.71 -18.57
C GLN A 501 -18.11 -59.84 -17.42
N SER A 502 -17.08 -60.30 -16.70
CA SER A 502 -16.46 -59.51 -15.65
C SER A 502 -15.63 -58.35 -16.23
N MET A 503 -15.47 -57.27 -15.46
CA MET A 503 -14.63 -56.13 -15.86
C MET A 503 -13.19 -56.57 -16.21
N ASP A 504 -12.60 -57.47 -15.42
CA ASP A 504 -11.23 -57.95 -15.64
C ASP A 504 -11.09 -58.75 -16.96
N GLU A 505 -12.10 -59.54 -17.31
CA GLU A 505 -12.12 -60.26 -18.59
C GLU A 505 -12.18 -59.31 -19.78
N VAL A 506 -12.94 -58.21 -19.66
CA VAL A 506 -13.05 -57.16 -20.69
C VAL A 506 -11.76 -56.39 -20.80
N THR A 507 -11.21 -55.87 -19.70
CA THR A 507 -9.94 -55.13 -19.73
C THR A 507 -8.79 -55.98 -20.25
N GLY A 508 -8.80 -57.29 -19.96
CA GLY A 508 -7.85 -58.26 -20.52
C GLY A 508 -7.96 -58.53 -22.03
N LYS A 509 -9.02 -58.07 -22.71
CA LYS A 509 -9.09 -58.10 -24.20
C LYS A 509 -8.36 -56.94 -24.85
N PHE A 510 -8.08 -55.88 -24.09
CA PHE A 510 -7.45 -54.66 -24.56
C PHE A 510 -6.12 -54.44 -23.86
N ARG A 511 -5.39 -53.41 -24.30
CA ARG A 511 -4.22 -52.96 -23.56
C ARG A 511 -4.65 -52.52 -22.16
N ASP A 512 -4.01 -53.05 -21.13
CA ASP A 512 -4.11 -52.56 -19.75
C ASP A 512 -2.71 -52.27 -19.22
N MET A 513 -2.50 -51.06 -18.68
CA MET A 513 -1.23 -50.66 -18.06
C MET A 513 -1.06 -51.25 -16.65
N GLY A 514 -2.12 -51.80 -16.05
CA GLY A 514 -2.07 -52.37 -14.70
C GLY A 514 -2.06 -51.31 -13.60
N GLN A 515 -2.56 -50.10 -13.87
CA GLN A 515 -2.60 -49.04 -12.86
C GLN A 515 -3.59 -49.44 -11.76
N LEU A 516 -3.21 -49.23 -10.50
CA LEU A 516 -4.11 -49.48 -9.38
C LEU A 516 -5.24 -48.44 -9.37
N PRO A 517 -6.41 -48.77 -8.80
CA PRO A 517 -7.46 -47.78 -8.60
C PRO A 517 -7.05 -46.71 -7.56
N ASN A 518 -7.63 -45.53 -7.65
CA ASN A 518 -7.55 -44.51 -6.61
C ASN A 518 -8.44 -44.88 -5.40
N GLN A 519 -8.52 -43.99 -4.41
CA GLN A 519 -9.34 -44.22 -3.20
C GLN A 519 -10.85 -44.37 -3.50
N ARG A 520 -11.34 -43.81 -4.61
CA ARG A 520 -12.75 -43.93 -5.06
C ARG A 520 -13.00 -45.20 -5.88
N GLY A 521 -11.95 -45.82 -6.41
CA GLY A 521 -12.05 -46.94 -7.35
C GLY A 521 -11.80 -46.57 -8.81
N ASP A 522 -11.63 -45.28 -9.15
CA ASP A 522 -11.33 -44.87 -10.52
C ASP A 522 -9.96 -45.38 -10.95
N ARG A 523 -9.86 -45.81 -12.21
CA ARG A 523 -8.67 -46.48 -12.72
C ARG A 523 -8.33 -45.99 -14.13
N GLY A 524 -7.08 -45.59 -14.33
CA GLY A 524 -6.51 -45.40 -15.67
C GLY A 524 -6.17 -46.75 -16.28
N ILE A 525 -6.69 -47.08 -17.46
CA ILE A 525 -6.37 -48.34 -18.14
C ILE A 525 -5.18 -48.12 -19.08
N TYR A 526 -5.26 -47.12 -19.95
CA TYR A 526 -4.12 -46.62 -20.73
C TYR A 526 -4.41 -45.21 -21.25
N TYR A 527 -3.34 -44.53 -21.68
CA TYR A 527 -3.43 -43.24 -22.34
C TYR A 527 -2.31 -43.14 -23.37
N ASP A 528 -2.67 -42.78 -24.60
CA ASP A 528 -1.73 -42.54 -25.68
C ASP A 528 -2.32 -41.46 -26.59
N ALA A 529 -1.69 -40.29 -26.65
CA ALA A 529 -2.26 -39.12 -27.34
C ALA A 529 -2.69 -39.39 -28.80
N PRO A 530 -1.86 -40.02 -29.67
CA PRO A 530 -2.27 -40.30 -31.04
C PRO A 530 -3.28 -41.44 -31.19
N ILE A 531 -3.32 -42.41 -30.27
CA ILE A 531 -4.23 -43.56 -30.38
C ILE A 531 -5.58 -43.26 -29.70
N GLY A 532 -5.56 -42.95 -28.41
CA GLY A 532 -6.74 -43.02 -27.57
C GLY A 532 -6.44 -43.12 -26.08
N TYR A 533 -7.50 -43.25 -25.28
CA TYR A 533 -7.38 -43.55 -23.86
C TYR A 533 -8.42 -44.58 -23.44
N ALA A 534 -8.19 -45.22 -22.29
CA ALA A 534 -9.19 -46.02 -21.63
C ALA A 534 -9.17 -45.84 -20.12
N ALA A 535 -10.35 -45.91 -19.54
CA ALA A 535 -10.64 -45.40 -18.22
C ALA A 535 -11.79 -46.16 -17.59
N TYR A 536 -11.65 -46.56 -16.33
CA TYR A 536 -12.79 -46.90 -15.49
C TYR A 536 -13.07 -45.75 -14.53
N THR A 537 -14.32 -45.33 -14.46
CA THR A 537 -14.81 -44.29 -13.54
C THR A 537 -15.97 -44.82 -12.75
N VAL A 538 -15.89 -44.71 -11.42
CA VAL A 538 -16.90 -45.20 -10.51
C VAL A 538 -18.07 -44.23 -10.45
N ALA A 539 -19.30 -44.75 -10.63
CA ALA A 539 -20.52 -43.96 -10.66
C ALA A 539 -21.17 -43.81 -9.28
N SER A 540 -20.93 -44.76 -8.38
CA SER A 540 -21.55 -44.87 -7.05
C SER A 540 -20.50 -44.85 -5.93
N ASP A 541 -20.89 -45.13 -4.69
CA ASP A 541 -19.96 -45.41 -3.59
C ASP A 541 -19.39 -46.84 -3.67
N ASP A 542 -20.03 -47.71 -4.46
CA ASP A 542 -19.55 -49.07 -4.73
C ASP A 542 -18.52 -49.06 -5.90
N PRO A 543 -17.25 -49.46 -5.68
CA PRO A 543 -16.23 -49.52 -6.74
C PRO A 543 -16.54 -50.55 -7.84
N LEU A 544 -17.57 -51.39 -7.67
CA LEU A 544 -18.05 -52.34 -8.66
C LEU A 544 -19.19 -51.78 -9.53
N GLU A 545 -19.55 -50.51 -9.35
CA GLU A 545 -20.56 -49.79 -10.14
C GLU A 545 -19.95 -48.57 -10.83
N GLY A 546 -19.91 -48.58 -12.16
CA GLY A 546 -19.28 -47.51 -12.91
C GLY A 546 -19.32 -47.70 -14.39
N GLU A 547 -18.47 -46.95 -15.09
CA GLU A 547 -18.38 -46.96 -16.54
C GLU A 547 -16.93 -47.18 -16.96
N LEU A 548 -16.71 -48.18 -17.82
CA LEU A 548 -15.45 -48.43 -18.48
C LEU A 548 -15.53 -47.88 -19.91
N VAL A 549 -14.72 -46.87 -20.19
CA VAL A 549 -14.72 -46.14 -21.47
C VAL A 549 -13.41 -46.40 -22.19
N TYR A 550 -13.50 -46.72 -23.48
CA TYR A 550 -12.41 -46.74 -24.45
C TYR A 550 -12.68 -45.69 -25.51
N CYS A 551 -11.71 -44.83 -25.77
CA CYS A 551 -11.79 -43.77 -26.76
C CYS A 551 -10.66 -43.95 -27.78
N THR A 552 -10.96 -43.79 -29.06
CA THR A 552 -9.96 -43.79 -30.15
C THR A 552 -10.31 -42.75 -31.19
N ILE A 553 -9.28 -42.18 -31.83
CA ILE A 553 -9.46 -41.28 -32.97
C ILE A 553 -9.43 -42.11 -34.26
N LYS A 554 -10.44 -41.94 -35.12
CA LYS A 554 -10.49 -42.53 -36.45
C LYS A 554 -9.84 -41.55 -37.44
N SER A 555 -8.57 -41.78 -37.75
CA SER A 555 -7.80 -40.96 -38.69
C SER A 555 -7.84 -41.55 -40.11
N GLY A 556 -8.83 -41.20 -40.92
CA GLY A 556 -8.95 -41.62 -42.32
C GLY A 556 -9.61 -40.55 -43.22
N LEU A 557 -9.25 -40.51 -44.51
CA LEU A 557 -9.59 -39.44 -45.47
C LEU A 557 -11.10 -39.22 -45.75
N ALA A 558 -11.98 -40.17 -45.42
CA ALA A 558 -13.41 -40.07 -45.75
C ALA A 558 -14.27 -39.46 -44.63
N THR A 559 -14.07 -39.86 -43.37
CA THR A 559 -14.79 -39.34 -42.19
C THR A 559 -13.92 -39.40 -40.93
N PRO A 560 -13.13 -38.35 -40.63
CA PRO A 560 -12.40 -38.27 -39.37
C PRO A 560 -13.38 -38.05 -38.22
N GLY A 561 -13.14 -38.71 -37.08
CA GLY A 561 -14.03 -38.61 -35.93
C GLY A 561 -13.50 -39.37 -34.72
N THR A 562 -14.26 -39.33 -33.62
CA THR A 562 -13.94 -40.03 -32.38
C THR A 562 -14.91 -41.18 -32.16
N ILE A 563 -14.41 -42.34 -31.73
CA ILE A 563 -15.22 -43.50 -31.36
C ILE A 563 -15.05 -43.76 -29.87
N TRP A 564 -16.17 -43.85 -29.16
CA TRP A 564 -16.24 -44.35 -27.80
C TRP A 564 -16.85 -45.74 -27.78
N LEU A 565 -16.26 -46.62 -26.98
CA LEU A 565 -16.81 -47.91 -26.58
C LEU A 565 -16.96 -47.85 -25.06
N THR A 566 -18.19 -47.92 -24.60
CA THR A 566 -18.55 -47.82 -23.19
C THR A 566 -19.09 -49.14 -22.69
N TYR A 567 -18.72 -49.51 -21.49
CA TYR A 567 -19.27 -50.66 -20.77
C TYR A 567 -19.82 -50.13 -19.45
N ALA A 568 -21.13 -50.21 -19.28
CA ALA A 568 -21.74 -49.96 -17.98
C ALA A 568 -21.49 -51.18 -17.09
N ILE A 569 -20.84 -50.99 -15.96
CA ILE A 569 -20.48 -52.04 -15.01
C ILE A 569 -21.41 -51.96 -13.80
N SER A 570 -22.05 -53.09 -13.46
CA SER A 570 -22.85 -53.25 -12.24
C SER A 570 -22.46 -54.57 -11.56
N GLY A 571 -22.17 -54.52 -10.27
CA GLY A 571 -21.67 -55.68 -9.52
C GLY A 571 -20.39 -56.29 -10.12
N GLY A 572 -19.55 -55.46 -10.74
CA GLY A 572 -18.28 -55.89 -11.36
C GLY A 572 -18.44 -56.62 -12.69
N ARG A 573 -19.65 -56.64 -13.26
CA ARG A 573 -19.97 -57.25 -14.55
C ARG A 573 -20.54 -56.25 -15.52
N VAL A 574 -20.33 -56.49 -16.81
CA VAL A 574 -20.91 -55.69 -17.89
C VAL A 574 -22.43 -55.84 -17.85
N ALA A 575 -23.14 -54.76 -17.57
CA ALA A 575 -24.59 -54.67 -17.66
C ALA A 575 -25.04 -54.20 -19.05
N ARG A 576 -24.29 -53.26 -19.66
CA ARG A 576 -24.59 -52.70 -20.98
C ARG A 576 -23.32 -52.46 -21.78
N ILE A 577 -23.42 -52.53 -23.10
CA ILE A 577 -22.35 -52.20 -24.04
C ILE A 577 -22.86 -51.07 -24.94
N GLY A 578 -22.17 -49.93 -24.90
CA GLY A 578 -22.41 -48.80 -25.78
C GLY A 578 -21.26 -48.61 -26.77
N MET A 579 -21.56 -48.20 -28.00
CA MET A 579 -20.55 -47.74 -28.95
C MET A 579 -21.08 -46.55 -29.72
N THR A 580 -20.29 -45.48 -29.76
CA THR A 580 -20.70 -44.18 -30.29
C THR A 580 -19.63 -43.63 -31.21
N PHE A 581 -20.04 -43.08 -32.34
CA PHE A 581 -19.22 -42.31 -33.26
C PHE A 581 -19.63 -40.84 -33.23
N SER A 582 -18.65 -39.94 -33.25
CA SER A 582 -18.85 -38.51 -33.47
C SER A 582 -18.00 -38.00 -34.62
N ASP A 583 -18.58 -37.09 -35.41
CA ASP A 583 -17.88 -36.33 -36.47
C ASP A 583 -16.85 -35.33 -35.91
N GLN A 584 -16.89 -35.06 -34.61
CA GLN A 584 -15.91 -34.20 -33.95
C GLN A 584 -14.69 -35.03 -33.56
N VAL A 585 -13.52 -34.58 -34.00
CA VAL A 585 -12.25 -35.09 -33.49
C VAL A 585 -12.01 -34.45 -32.13
N ILE A 586 -12.46 -35.12 -31.09
CA ILE A 586 -12.21 -34.69 -29.71
C ILE A 586 -10.79 -35.12 -29.37
N THR A 587 -9.92 -34.15 -29.07
CA THR A 587 -8.56 -34.42 -28.60
C THR A 587 -8.64 -35.29 -27.35
N ASN A 588 -7.87 -36.37 -27.30
CA ASN A 588 -7.74 -37.28 -26.15
C ASN A 588 -7.10 -36.55 -24.95
N ILE A 589 -7.80 -35.60 -24.34
CA ILE A 589 -7.36 -34.90 -23.13
C ILE A 589 -8.20 -35.48 -22.00
N ARG A 590 -7.51 -36.19 -21.09
CA ARG A 590 -8.08 -36.68 -19.83
C ARG A 590 -7.46 -35.94 -18.66
#